data_AF-A0A8T3SFY0-F1
#
_entry.id   AF-A0A8T3SFY0-F1
#
_cell.length_a   1.000
_cell.length_b   1.000
_cell.length_c   1.000
_cell.angle_alpha   90.00
_cell.angle_beta   90.00
_cell.angle_gamma   90.00
#
_symmetry.space_group_name_H-M   'P 1'
#
loop_
_entity.id
_entity.type
_entity.pdbx_description
1 polymer ?
#
loop_
_entity_poly.entity_id
_entity_poly.type
_entity_poly.pdbx_seq_one_letter_code
_entity_poly.pdbx_strand_id
1 'polypeptide(L)'
;MKFLPKALSCAAMALFLATPGFALKQVECPPLSAIQSHANFVQAQRAFDNMWAMNANAFKSNGNDWNVILGVDLPGVSTPQQALEAGTAFYKNHVTLSEPSQAREERGYQICIYFQGEKSFVVAVNPPLLIEGQLNSIRKFMK
;
A
#
# COMPACT_ATOMS: atom_id res chain seq x y z
N MET A 1 75.59 24.10 -2.69
CA MET A 1 74.46 23.80 -1.77
C MET A 1 73.73 25.11 -1.49
N LYS A 2 72.48 25.26 -1.93
CA LYS A 2 71.68 26.48 -1.78
C LYS A 2 70.56 26.24 -0.76
N PHE A 3 70.47 27.09 0.25
CA PHE A 3 69.29 27.27 1.10
C PHE A 3 68.33 28.27 0.42
N LEU A 4 67.02 27.98 0.37
CA LEU A 4 65.98 28.78 1.02
C LEU A 4 64.58 28.15 0.81
N PRO A 5 63.64 28.37 1.75
CA PRO A 5 62.29 27.80 1.78
C PRO A 5 61.26 28.75 1.12
N LYS A 6 60.07 28.23 0.81
CA LYS A 6 58.84 29.04 0.73
C LYS A 6 57.60 28.17 0.81
N ALA A 7 56.86 28.36 1.89
CA ALA A 7 55.47 27.94 2.03
C ALA A 7 54.57 28.71 1.04
N LEU A 8 53.63 28.00 0.44
CA LEU A 8 52.41 28.47 -0.23
C LEU A 8 51.44 27.29 -0.09
N SER A 9 50.64 27.23 0.99
CA SER A 9 49.35 27.89 1.15
C SER A 9 48.28 27.40 0.18
N CYS A 10 47.23 26.82 0.77
CA CYS A 10 45.85 26.79 0.31
C CYS A 10 45.53 26.20 -1.07
N ALA A 11 45.14 24.93 -1.07
CA ALA A 11 43.91 24.51 -1.75
C ALA A 11 43.41 23.22 -1.10
N ALA A 12 42.81 23.34 0.08
CA ALA A 12 41.84 22.37 0.56
C ALA A 12 40.63 22.43 -0.38
N MET A 13 40.73 21.77 -1.54
CA MET A 13 39.56 21.55 -2.38
C MET A 13 38.92 20.25 -1.89
N ALA A 14 38.08 20.43 -0.87
CA ALA A 14 37.16 19.41 -0.40
C ALA A 14 36.49 18.78 -1.62
N LEU A 15 36.78 17.50 -1.85
CA LEU A 15 35.95 16.65 -2.69
C LEU A 15 34.55 16.77 -2.10
N PHE A 16 33.69 17.54 -2.76
CA PHE A 16 32.27 17.51 -2.52
C PHE A 16 31.87 16.05 -2.65
N LEU A 17 31.56 15.43 -1.51
CA LEU A 17 30.79 14.22 -1.45
C LEU A 17 29.53 14.49 -2.27
N ALA A 18 29.54 14.02 -3.52
CA ALA A 18 28.33 13.72 -4.24
C ALA A 18 27.67 12.60 -3.44
N THR A 19 26.97 12.96 -2.37
CA THR A 19 25.96 12.10 -1.81
C THR A 19 25.02 11.84 -2.96
N PRO A 20 24.90 10.61 -3.51
CA PRO A 20 23.79 10.32 -4.38
C PRO A 20 22.57 10.69 -3.54
N GLY A 21 21.87 11.74 -3.97
CA GLY A 21 20.60 12.08 -3.37
C GLY A 21 19.79 10.81 -3.42
N PHE A 22 19.52 10.23 -2.25
CA PHE A 22 18.52 9.19 -2.13
C PHE A 22 17.23 9.89 -2.56
N ALA A 23 16.94 9.84 -3.86
CA ALA A 23 15.60 10.02 -4.34
C ALA A 23 14.83 8.95 -3.58
N LEU A 24 14.09 9.37 -2.54
CA LEU A 24 13.12 8.54 -1.86
C LEU A 24 12.27 7.97 -2.98
N LYS A 25 12.52 6.71 -3.33
CA LYS A 25 11.86 6.06 -4.44
C LYS A 25 10.40 6.02 -4.05
N GLN A 26 9.60 6.94 -4.60
CA GLN A 26 8.17 6.93 -4.39
C GLN A 26 7.70 5.56 -4.80
N VAL A 27 7.09 4.84 -3.85
CA VAL A 27 6.60 3.52 -4.17
C VAL A 27 5.40 3.68 -5.07
N GLU A 28 5.55 3.18 -6.28
CA GLU A 28 4.52 3.18 -7.30
C GLU A 28 3.45 2.17 -6.93
N CYS A 29 2.19 2.59 -7.03
CA CYS A 29 1.06 1.69 -6.91
C CYS A 29 1.15 0.56 -7.94
N PRO A 30 0.69 -0.65 -7.59
CA PRO A 30 0.50 -1.69 -8.59
C PRO A 30 -0.37 -1.18 -9.77
N PRO A 31 -0.16 -1.67 -11.01
CA PRO A 31 -1.08 -1.35 -12.09
C PRO A 31 -2.45 -2.01 -11.86
N LEU A 32 -3.51 -1.43 -12.41
CA LEU A 32 -4.88 -1.96 -12.33
C LEU A 32 -4.98 -3.44 -12.70
N SER A 33 -4.26 -3.87 -13.74
CA SER A 33 -4.23 -5.26 -14.21
C SER A 33 -3.71 -6.24 -13.16
N ALA A 34 -2.75 -5.81 -12.33
CA ALA A 34 -2.25 -6.61 -11.22
C ALA A 34 -3.32 -6.76 -10.14
N ILE A 35 -4.04 -5.69 -9.81
CA ILE A 35 -5.14 -5.76 -8.83
C ILE A 35 -6.25 -6.68 -9.32
N GLN A 36 -6.65 -6.55 -10.58
CA GLN A 36 -7.68 -7.42 -11.19
C GLN A 36 -7.28 -8.90 -11.14
N SER A 37 -6.01 -9.21 -11.39
CA SER A 37 -5.49 -10.59 -11.42
C SER A 37 -5.28 -11.18 -10.03
N HIS A 38 -5.02 -10.34 -9.02
CA HIS A 38 -4.67 -10.78 -7.67
C HIS A 38 -5.76 -10.56 -6.63
N ALA A 39 -6.91 -9.98 -6.96
CA ALA A 39 -8.06 -9.84 -6.06
C ALA A 39 -8.85 -11.17 -5.85
N ASN A 40 -8.12 -12.26 -5.60
CA ASN A 40 -8.67 -13.55 -5.20
C ASN A 40 -8.69 -13.61 -3.67
N PHE A 41 -9.80 -13.20 -3.07
CA PHE A 41 -9.95 -13.13 -1.63
C PHE A 41 -9.98 -14.53 -1.00
N VAL A 42 -9.18 -14.73 0.06
CA VAL A 42 -9.02 -16.03 0.72
C VAL A 42 -9.41 -16.01 2.20
N GLN A 43 -9.52 -14.81 2.78
CA GLN A 43 -9.83 -14.63 4.19
C GLN A 43 -10.73 -13.42 4.36
N ALA A 44 -11.68 -13.50 5.28
CA ALA A 44 -12.51 -12.38 5.70
C ALA A 44 -12.48 -12.23 7.21
N GLN A 45 -12.57 -10.99 7.68
CA GLN A 45 -12.79 -10.72 9.10
C GLN A 45 -13.66 -9.48 9.29
N ARG A 46 -14.33 -9.42 10.44
CA ARG A 46 -15.08 -8.22 10.82
C ARG A 46 -14.07 -7.12 11.16
N ALA A 47 -14.19 -5.99 10.47
CA ALA A 47 -13.33 -4.83 10.70
C ALA A 47 -13.89 -3.97 11.84
N PHE A 48 -15.13 -3.52 11.69
CA PHE A 48 -15.89 -2.73 12.67
C PHE A 48 -17.37 -2.69 12.27
N ASP A 49 -18.27 -2.56 13.23
CA ASP A 49 -19.73 -2.52 13.00
C ASP A 49 -20.20 -3.71 12.12
N ASN A 50 -20.79 -3.41 10.95
CA ASN A 50 -21.20 -4.38 9.92
C ASN A 50 -20.21 -4.48 8.75
N MET A 51 -19.06 -3.80 8.84
CA MET A 51 -18.03 -3.82 7.82
C MET A 51 -17.14 -5.05 7.95
N TRP A 52 -17.02 -5.76 6.84
CA TRP A 52 -16.12 -6.89 6.69
C TRP A 52 -14.98 -6.50 5.75
N ALA A 53 -13.79 -6.99 6.07
CA ALA A 53 -12.62 -6.86 5.21
C ALA A 53 -12.17 -8.23 4.72
N MET A 54 -11.98 -8.34 3.41
CA MET A 54 -11.51 -9.54 2.75
C MET A 54 -10.12 -9.29 2.20
N ASN A 55 -9.19 -10.20 2.46
CA ASN A 55 -7.81 -10.11 2.01
C ASN A 55 -7.55 -11.13 0.92
N ALA A 56 -6.90 -10.67 -0.14
CA ALA A 56 -6.30 -11.54 -1.13
C ALA A 56 -4.88 -11.94 -0.72
N ASN A 57 -4.36 -12.97 -1.38
CA ASN A 57 -2.97 -13.38 -1.20
C ASN A 57 -2.01 -12.25 -1.58
N ALA A 58 -0.84 -12.24 -0.92
CA ALA A 58 0.21 -11.31 -1.27
C ALA A 58 0.74 -11.58 -2.69
N PHE A 59 1.14 -10.52 -3.38
CA PHE A 59 1.75 -10.56 -4.72
C PHE A 59 2.85 -9.51 -4.85
N LYS A 60 3.75 -9.69 -5.81
CA LYS A 60 4.85 -8.75 -6.08
C LYS A 60 4.46 -7.76 -7.16
N SER A 61 4.71 -6.47 -6.93
CA SER A 61 4.58 -5.43 -7.95
C SER A 61 5.56 -4.28 -7.65
N ASN A 62 6.22 -3.77 -8.69
CA ASN A 62 7.22 -2.69 -8.61
C ASN A 62 8.36 -2.96 -7.59
N GLY A 63 8.68 -4.24 -7.35
CA GLY A 63 9.70 -4.67 -6.38
C GLY A 63 9.22 -4.77 -4.94
N ASN A 64 7.93 -4.51 -4.66
CA ASN A 64 7.33 -4.53 -3.34
C ASN A 64 6.28 -5.64 -3.22
N ASP A 65 6.06 -6.14 -2.01
CA ASP A 65 4.99 -7.10 -1.70
C ASP A 65 3.70 -6.35 -1.34
N TRP A 66 2.60 -6.71 -1.99
CA TRP A 66 1.30 -6.07 -1.82
C TRP A 66 0.23 -7.12 -1.52
N ASN A 67 -0.86 -6.73 -0.86
CA ASN A 67 -2.10 -7.48 -0.93
C ASN A 67 -3.28 -6.58 -1.26
N VAL A 68 -4.35 -7.18 -1.80
CA VAL A 68 -5.60 -6.48 -2.09
C VAL A 68 -6.56 -6.68 -0.91
N ILE A 69 -7.19 -5.58 -0.48
CA ILE A 69 -8.22 -5.58 0.56
C ILE A 69 -9.51 -5.03 -0.04
N LEU A 70 -10.56 -5.82 0.05
CA LEU A 70 -11.94 -5.36 -0.12
C LEU A 70 -12.50 -5.06 1.26
N GLY A 71 -13.01 -3.86 1.48
CA GLY A 71 -13.92 -3.61 2.59
C GLY A 71 -15.33 -3.39 2.08
N VAL A 72 -16.32 -3.96 2.76
CA VAL A 72 -17.72 -3.84 2.38
C VAL A 72 -18.63 -3.97 3.61
N ASP A 73 -19.63 -3.10 3.70
CA ASP A 73 -20.72 -3.20 4.68
C ASP A 73 -21.67 -4.35 4.29
N LEU A 74 -21.74 -5.39 5.11
CA LEU A 74 -22.57 -6.58 4.89
C LEU A 74 -23.50 -6.80 6.10
N PRO A 75 -24.62 -6.07 6.18
CA PRO A 75 -25.56 -6.23 7.29
C PRO A 75 -26.17 -7.64 7.29
N GLY A 76 -26.30 -8.22 8.48
CA GLY A 76 -26.86 -9.57 8.64
C GLY A 76 -25.87 -10.72 8.42
N VAL A 77 -24.66 -10.45 7.93
CA VAL A 77 -23.59 -11.47 7.84
C VAL A 77 -22.94 -11.64 9.21
N SER A 78 -22.89 -12.89 9.69
CA SER A 78 -22.41 -13.23 11.03
C SER A 78 -21.11 -14.03 11.04
N THR A 79 -20.74 -14.68 9.93
CA THR A 79 -19.54 -15.54 9.87
C THR A 79 -18.52 -15.06 8.83
N PRO A 80 -17.21 -15.33 9.05
CA PRO A 80 -16.17 -15.06 8.06
C PRO A 80 -16.43 -15.70 6.70
N GLN A 81 -16.94 -16.93 6.67
CA GLN A 81 -17.19 -17.64 5.42
C GLN A 81 -18.31 -16.98 4.61
N GLN A 82 -19.43 -16.64 5.25
CA GLN A 82 -20.52 -15.90 4.59
C GLN A 82 -20.05 -14.53 4.10
N ALA A 83 -19.20 -13.85 4.87
CA ALA A 83 -18.62 -12.58 4.47
C ALA A 83 -17.72 -12.74 3.24
N LEU A 84 -16.85 -13.74 3.23
CA LEU A 84 -15.96 -14.01 2.10
C LEU A 84 -16.76 -14.27 0.81
N GLU A 85 -17.82 -15.08 0.89
CA GLU A 85 -18.69 -15.39 -0.24
C GLU A 85 -19.43 -14.14 -0.74
N ALA A 86 -20.15 -13.45 0.16
CA ALA A 86 -20.94 -12.27 -0.19
C ALA A 86 -20.05 -11.10 -0.67
N GLY A 87 -18.90 -10.88 -0.03
CA GLY A 87 -17.94 -9.86 -0.43
C GLY A 87 -17.30 -10.16 -1.78
N THR A 88 -16.91 -11.42 -2.03
CA THR A 88 -16.37 -11.82 -3.34
C THR A 88 -17.42 -11.64 -4.44
N ALA A 89 -18.68 -11.96 -4.17
CA ALA A 89 -19.77 -11.70 -5.11
C ALA A 89 -19.98 -10.19 -5.35
N PHE A 90 -19.95 -9.39 -4.28
CA PHE A 90 -20.04 -7.92 -4.38
C PHE A 90 -18.92 -7.36 -5.27
N TYR A 91 -17.68 -7.77 -5.04
CA TYR A 91 -16.54 -7.35 -5.84
C TYR A 91 -16.73 -7.64 -7.32
N LYS A 92 -17.15 -8.87 -7.66
CA LYS A 92 -17.34 -9.29 -9.06
C LYS A 92 -18.46 -8.54 -9.78
N ASN A 93 -19.53 -8.18 -9.06
CA ASN A 93 -20.75 -7.66 -9.68
C ASN A 93 -20.89 -6.13 -9.59
N HIS A 94 -20.23 -5.49 -8.63
CA HIS A 94 -20.49 -4.08 -8.29
C HIS A 94 -19.24 -3.20 -8.22
N VAL A 95 -18.03 -3.79 -8.23
CA VAL A 95 -16.80 -3.01 -8.21
C VAL A 95 -16.29 -2.82 -9.63
N THR A 96 -16.22 -1.56 -10.06
CA THR A 96 -15.44 -1.14 -11.23
C THR A 96 -14.18 -0.45 -10.74
N LEU A 97 -13.05 -1.13 -10.88
CA LEU A 97 -11.76 -0.60 -10.48
C LEU A 97 -11.28 0.49 -11.44
N SER A 98 -10.50 1.44 -10.91
CA SER A 98 -9.83 2.51 -11.64
C SER A 98 -8.36 2.59 -11.24
N GLU A 99 -7.52 3.14 -12.11
CA GLU A 99 -6.11 3.37 -11.77
C GLU A 99 -6.01 4.34 -10.59
N PRO A 100 -5.15 4.06 -9.59
CA PRO A 100 -4.98 4.91 -8.43
C PRO A 100 -4.19 6.16 -8.84
N SER A 101 -4.51 7.31 -8.24
CA SER A 101 -3.77 8.54 -8.54
C SER A 101 -2.32 8.47 -8.07
N GLN A 102 -2.09 8.07 -6.80
CA GLN A 102 -0.78 7.86 -6.16
C GLN A 102 -0.94 7.03 -4.88
N ALA A 103 0.16 6.45 -4.37
CA ALA A 103 0.19 5.81 -3.07
C ALA A 103 0.12 6.85 -1.95
N ARG A 104 -0.69 6.57 -0.91
CA ARG A 104 -0.77 7.38 0.31
C ARG A 104 -0.04 6.66 1.43
N GLU A 105 0.80 7.35 2.18
CA GLU A 105 1.47 6.79 3.35
C GLU A 105 0.63 7.05 4.62
N GLU A 106 0.34 5.99 5.38
CA GLU A 106 -0.35 6.07 6.66
C GLU A 106 0.22 4.98 7.59
N ARG A 107 0.75 5.39 8.75
CA ARG A 107 1.24 4.47 9.81
C ARG A 107 2.23 3.41 9.32
N GLY A 108 3.11 3.78 8.39
CA GLY A 108 4.10 2.87 7.81
C GLY A 108 3.55 1.94 6.72
N TYR A 109 2.31 2.16 6.27
CA TYR A 109 1.72 1.48 5.13
C TYR A 109 1.56 2.45 3.96
N GLN A 110 1.75 1.92 2.75
CA GLN A 110 1.40 2.56 1.51
C GLN A 110 0.10 1.98 0.99
N ILE A 111 -0.86 2.85 0.72
CA ILE A 111 -2.22 2.50 0.37
C ILE A 111 -2.56 3.10 -0.99
N CYS A 112 -2.97 2.26 -1.91
CA CYS A 112 -3.44 2.63 -3.25
C CYS A 112 -4.93 2.31 -3.36
N ILE A 113 -5.76 3.31 -3.64
CA ILE A 113 -7.22 3.16 -3.76
C ILE A 113 -7.59 2.92 -5.21
N TYR A 114 -8.24 1.80 -5.50
CA TYR A 114 -8.71 1.47 -6.85
C TYR A 114 -10.23 1.62 -6.98
N PHE A 115 -10.94 1.59 -5.85
CA PHE A 115 -12.37 1.81 -5.78
C PHE A 115 -12.74 2.36 -4.41
N GLN A 116 -13.65 3.33 -4.39
CA GLN A 116 -14.25 3.87 -3.18
C GLN A 116 -15.73 4.15 -3.44
N GLY A 117 -16.58 3.37 -2.81
CA GLY A 117 -18.02 3.60 -2.70
C GLY A 117 -18.38 4.22 -1.35
N GLU A 118 -19.66 4.45 -1.12
CA GLU A 118 -20.15 5.01 0.14
C GLU A 118 -19.84 4.11 1.36
N LYS A 119 -19.91 2.80 1.16
CA LYS A 119 -19.77 1.78 2.21
C LYS A 119 -18.86 0.62 1.82
N SER A 120 -18.00 0.85 0.83
CA SER A 120 -17.11 -0.18 0.32
C SER A 120 -15.88 0.43 -0.33
N PHE A 121 -14.81 -0.33 -0.39
CA PHE A 121 -13.55 0.11 -0.98
C PHE A 121 -12.73 -1.08 -1.46
N VAL A 122 -11.86 -0.83 -2.44
CA VAL A 122 -10.78 -1.75 -2.80
C VAL A 122 -9.46 -1.00 -2.77
N VAL A 123 -8.54 -1.51 -1.97
CA VAL A 123 -7.19 -0.94 -1.82
C VAL A 123 -6.13 -2.02 -2.02
N ALA A 124 -4.96 -1.61 -2.51
CA ALA A 124 -3.74 -2.39 -2.37
C ALA A 124 -2.89 -1.80 -1.24
N VAL A 125 -2.31 -2.65 -0.40
CA VAL A 125 -1.51 -2.23 0.76
C VAL A 125 -0.12 -2.85 0.72
N ASN A 126 0.90 -2.02 0.99
CA ASN A 126 2.29 -2.42 1.19
C ASN A 126 2.80 -1.87 2.54
N PRO A 127 3.50 -2.67 3.37
CA PRO A 127 3.63 -4.13 3.27
C PRO A 127 2.26 -4.82 3.42
N PRO A 128 2.13 -6.10 3.01
CA PRO A 128 0.85 -6.81 3.08
C PRO A 128 0.30 -6.83 4.51
N LEU A 129 -0.98 -6.49 4.66
CA LEU A 129 -1.66 -6.60 5.94
C LEU A 129 -2.12 -8.04 6.17
N LEU A 130 -1.46 -8.74 7.09
CA LEU A 130 -1.95 -9.99 7.65
C LEU A 130 -2.94 -9.66 8.75
N ILE A 131 -4.16 -10.18 8.64
CA ILE A 131 -5.25 -9.78 9.50
C ILE A 131 -5.17 -10.46 10.88
N GLU A 132 -4.40 -9.84 11.78
CA GLU A 132 -4.64 -9.83 13.22
C GLU A 132 -4.40 -8.39 13.73
N GLY A 133 -5.46 -7.71 14.18
CA GLY A 133 -5.38 -6.45 14.94
C GLY A 133 -5.19 -5.11 14.19
N GLN A 134 -4.93 -5.09 12.87
CA GLN A 134 -4.48 -3.85 12.19
C GLN A 134 -5.54 -3.07 11.38
N LEU A 135 -6.78 -3.58 11.20
CA LEU A 135 -7.82 -2.92 10.38
C LEU A 135 -8.36 -1.60 10.97
N ASN A 136 -8.19 -1.35 12.27
CA ASN A 136 -8.58 -0.08 12.88
C ASN A 136 -7.83 1.13 12.29
N SER A 137 -6.66 0.91 11.69
CA SER A 137 -5.91 1.94 10.96
C SER A 137 -6.59 2.32 9.65
N ILE A 138 -7.28 1.40 8.97
CA ILE A 138 -7.98 1.65 7.69
C ILE A 138 -9.26 2.48 7.92
N ARG A 139 -9.89 2.40 9.09
CA ARG A 139 -11.12 3.17 9.40
C ARG A 139 -10.94 4.69 9.23
N LYS A 140 -9.76 5.23 9.55
CA LYS A 140 -9.47 6.66 9.39
C LYS A 140 -9.28 7.10 7.94
N PHE A 141 -8.89 6.17 7.08
CA PHE A 141 -8.69 6.40 5.65
C PHE A 141 -9.99 6.56 4.87
N MET A 142 -11.09 6.04 5.45
CA MET A 142 -12.42 5.96 4.86
C MET A 142 -13.35 7.11 5.26
N LYS A 143 -12.92 7.95 6.20
CA LYS A 143 -13.61 9.18 6.62
C LYS A 143 -12.94 10.38 5.98
#